data_AF-A0A150NX97-F1
#
_entry.id   AF-A0A150NX97-F1
#
_cell.length_a   1.000
_cell.length_b   1.000
_cell.length_c   1.000
_cell.angle_alpha   90.00
_cell.angle_beta   90.00
_cell.angle_gamma   90.00
#
_symmetry.space_group_name_H-M   'P 1'
#
loop_
_entity.id
_entity.type
_entity.pdbx_description
1 polymer ?
#
loop_
_entity_poly.entity_id
_entity_poly.type
_entity_poly.pdbx_seq_one_letter_code
_entity_poly.pdbx_strand_id
1 'polypeptide(L)'
;MKKILSYSALLLSTLALVACGSSKKASDNGTASNSNFEVSVKDGMFVLPKDEDSSSSYLALQVEIKNNRDKQFSFTNRDITLYNEKDEKVEPIQMYESDSKTKFMDYGDSISKGKSVAGYVVYEVDKNAKYELHFAPSFYEDIKETSNKNNDVAIKVDPSKYEDHIDEAKEVMKKYVDAVYLDGENSGGGTKLSTADNKAKVVALADDKKSSDNGAEFTNDVKADREEFIKKFTESFGKSFYNYKPSDSELRTFAEGYIKANAKRAKVEYKVKLIYLIMQLSM
;
A
#
# COMPACT_ATOMS: atom_id res chain seq x y z
N MET A 1 29.23 -47.49 -15.91
CA MET A 1 30.21 -46.63 -15.20
C MET A 1 29.90 -45.17 -15.47
N LYS A 2 29.42 -44.44 -14.46
CA LYS A 2 29.76 -43.05 -14.11
C LYS A 2 29.02 -42.73 -12.81
N LYS A 3 29.77 -42.65 -11.72
CA LYS A 3 29.29 -42.27 -10.38
C LYS A 3 29.11 -40.76 -10.35
N ILE A 4 28.01 -40.27 -9.79
CA ILE A 4 27.98 -38.94 -9.15
C ILE A 4 27.29 -39.13 -7.80
N LEU A 5 28.00 -38.64 -6.79
CA LEU A 5 27.81 -38.79 -5.36
C LEU A 5 27.18 -37.48 -4.83
N SER A 6 26.29 -37.63 -3.84
CA SER A 6 26.06 -36.69 -2.73
C SER A 6 25.28 -35.39 -3.04
N TYR A 7 24.58 -34.72 -2.12
CA TYR A 7 24.47 -34.77 -0.67
C TYR A 7 23.02 -34.45 -0.26
N SER A 8 22.45 -35.30 0.60
CA SER A 8 21.29 -34.98 1.43
C SER A 8 21.75 -34.04 2.55
N ALA A 9 21.21 -32.82 2.60
CA ALA A 9 21.35 -31.93 3.75
C ALA A 9 19.96 -31.65 4.32
N LEU A 10 19.56 -32.50 5.28
CA LEU A 10 18.57 -32.13 6.29
C LEU A 10 19.14 -30.93 7.06
N LEU A 11 18.59 -29.73 6.88
CA LEU A 11 18.74 -28.66 7.85
C LEU A 11 17.61 -28.77 8.87
N LEU A 12 17.83 -29.62 9.87
CA LEU A 12 17.18 -29.55 11.17
C LEU A 12 17.70 -28.30 11.88
N SER A 13 17.02 -27.16 11.73
CA SER A 13 17.24 -26.03 12.63
C SER A 13 16.52 -26.29 13.94
N THR A 14 17.27 -26.78 14.91
CA THR A 14 16.86 -26.95 16.29
C THR A 14 16.48 -25.60 16.91
N LEU A 15 15.19 -25.39 17.20
CA LEU A 15 14.79 -24.35 18.14
C LEU A 15 15.36 -24.72 19.51
N ALA A 16 16.38 -24.00 19.95
CA ALA A 16 16.84 -24.07 21.32
C ALA A 16 15.75 -23.51 22.24
N LEU A 17 15.12 -24.41 23.00
CA LEU A 17 14.36 -24.06 24.20
C LEU A 17 15.31 -23.42 25.21
N VAL A 18 15.08 -22.15 25.54
CA VAL A 18 15.59 -21.57 26.80
C VAL A 18 14.41 -21.45 27.75
N ALA A 19 14.48 -22.24 28.80
CA ALA A 19 13.53 -22.30 29.89
C ALA A 19 13.80 -21.21 30.97
N CYS A 20 12.71 -20.77 31.59
CA CYS A 20 12.56 -20.11 32.90
C CYS A 20 13.36 -18.81 33.20
N GLY A 21 12.61 -17.70 33.22
CA GLY A 21 12.98 -16.46 33.89
C GLY A 21 11.91 -15.41 33.66
N SER A 22 10.96 -15.27 34.59
CA SER A 22 9.89 -14.27 34.59
C SER A 22 10.46 -12.85 34.53
N SER A 23 10.45 -12.25 33.34
CA SER A 23 10.41 -10.80 33.11
C SER A 23 10.05 -10.55 31.64
N LYS A 24 8.96 -9.79 31.42
CA LYS A 24 8.54 -9.28 30.10
C LYS A 24 9.74 -8.57 29.45
N LYS A 25 10.37 -9.20 28.46
CA LYS A 25 11.31 -8.53 27.56
C LYS A 25 10.52 -7.93 26.41
N ALA A 26 10.50 -6.61 26.32
CA ALA A 26 10.19 -5.92 25.08
C ALA A 26 11.20 -6.40 24.02
N SER A 27 10.69 -6.86 22.89
CA SER A 27 11.48 -7.47 21.83
C SER A 27 11.94 -6.42 20.82
N ASP A 28 13.25 -6.32 20.63
CA ASP A 28 13.90 -5.42 19.66
C ASP A 28 13.64 -5.78 18.18
N ASN A 29 12.95 -6.89 17.88
CA ASN A 29 12.74 -7.41 16.52
C ASN A 29 11.26 -7.33 16.05
N GLY A 30 10.48 -6.37 16.56
CA GLY A 30 9.11 -6.15 16.09
C GLY A 30 8.17 -7.34 16.32
N THR A 31 8.54 -8.29 17.18
CA THR A 31 7.77 -9.51 17.46
C THR A 31 7.64 -9.71 18.96
N ALA A 32 6.43 -9.77 19.49
CA ALA A 32 6.17 -10.05 20.90
C ALA A 32 5.26 -11.27 21.06
N SER A 33 5.30 -11.93 22.20
CA SER A 33 4.46 -13.10 22.44
C SER A 33 4.09 -13.26 23.91
N ASN A 34 2.99 -13.97 24.13
CA ASN A 34 2.57 -14.49 25.42
C ASN A 34 2.21 -15.99 25.26
N SER A 35 1.55 -16.60 26.25
CA SER A 35 1.19 -18.02 26.18
C SER A 35 0.14 -18.35 25.13
N ASN A 36 -0.61 -17.36 24.65
CA ASN A 36 -1.79 -17.52 23.81
C ASN A 36 -1.54 -17.04 22.39
N PHE A 37 -0.75 -15.98 22.22
CA PHE A 37 -0.53 -15.32 20.95
C PHE A 37 0.93 -14.94 20.74
N GLU A 38 1.34 -14.91 19.49
CA GLU A 38 2.58 -14.32 19.01
C GLU A 38 2.20 -13.32 17.93
N VAL A 39 2.65 -12.07 18.08
CA VAL A 39 2.32 -10.96 17.19
C VAL A 39 3.62 -10.39 16.66
N SER A 40 3.64 -10.05 15.37
CA SER A 40 4.78 -9.39 14.76
C SER A 40 4.37 -8.31 13.78
N VAL A 41 5.13 -7.23 13.74
CA VAL A 41 5.10 -6.21 12.69
C VAL A 41 6.22 -6.57 11.72
N LYS A 42 5.84 -7.08 10.54
CA LYS A 42 6.79 -7.57 9.53
C LYS A 42 7.37 -6.42 8.70
N ASP A 43 6.53 -5.44 8.40
CA ASP A 43 6.86 -4.29 7.56
C ASP A 43 5.87 -3.14 7.83
N GLY A 44 6.14 -1.97 7.27
CA GLY A 44 5.24 -0.82 7.30
C GLY A 44 5.50 0.16 6.18
N MET A 45 4.47 0.87 5.75
CA MET A 45 4.58 1.88 4.69
C MET A 45 3.61 3.03 4.92
N PHE A 46 4.02 4.25 4.55
CA PHE A 46 3.10 5.38 4.52
C PHE A 46 2.13 5.25 3.35
N VAL A 47 0.85 5.51 3.61
CA VAL A 47 -0.24 5.39 2.64
C VAL A 47 -1.10 6.66 2.64
N LEU A 48 -1.91 6.83 1.59
CA LEU A 48 -2.89 7.91 1.51
C LEU A 48 -4.28 7.31 1.27
N PRO A 49 -5.05 7.04 2.34
CA PRO A 49 -6.40 6.50 2.21
C PRO A 49 -7.30 7.48 1.45
N LYS A 50 -8.24 6.95 0.66
CA LYS A 50 -9.04 7.72 -0.30
C LYS A 50 -9.91 8.80 0.36
N ASP A 51 -10.54 8.46 1.48
CA ASP A 51 -11.58 9.25 2.12
C ASP A 51 -11.05 10.02 3.35
N GLU A 52 -9.73 10.05 3.53
CA GLU A 52 -9.04 10.61 4.68
C GLU A 52 -8.29 11.92 4.35
N ASP A 53 -7.93 12.69 5.38
CA ASP A 53 -7.30 14.00 5.20
C ASP A 53 -5.87 13.88 4.65
N SER A 54 -5.66 14.41 3.44
CA SER A 54 -4.34 14.40 2.79
C SER A 54 -3.23 15.20 3.47
N SER A 55 -3.56 16.00 4.49
CA SER A 55 -2.59 16.73 5.33
C SER A 55 -2.09 15.90 6.52
N SER A 56 -2.78 14.82 6.86
CA SER A 56 -2.36 13.85 7.88
C SER A 56 -1.43 12.79 7.30
N SER A 57 -0.75 12.05 8.19
CA SER A 57 0.12 10.94 7.82
C SER A 57 -0.49 9.62 8.25
N TYR A 58 -0.54 8.65 7.34
CA TYR A 58 -1.14 7.34 7.62
C TYR A 58 -0.11 6.24 7.42
N LEU A 59 0.01 5.36 8.41
CA LEU A 59 0.95 4.25 8.40
C LEU A 59 0.17 2.93 8.31
N ALA A 60 0.40 2.18 7.24
CA ALA A 60 -0.05 0.81 7.09
C ALA A 60 1.01 -0.13 7.65
N LEU A 61 0.68 -0.88 8.71
CA LEU A 61 1.56 -1.87 9.33
C LEU A 61 1.16 -3.27 8.87
N GLN A 62 2.11 -4.04 8.34
CA GLN A 62 1.90 -5.45 8.04
C GLN A 62 2.03 -6.27 9.34
N VAL A 63 0.89 -6.60 9.93
CA VAL A 63 0.81 -7.34 11.18
C VAL A 63 0.60 -8.82 10.88
N GLU A 64 1.36 -9.69 11.54
CA GLU A 64 1.13 -11.14 11.57
C GLU A 64 0.78 -11.57 13.00
N ILE A 65 -0.33 -12.29 13.13
CA ILE A 65 -0.81 -12.84 14.39
C ILE A 65 -0.84 -14.35 14.27
N LYS A 66 -0.22 -15.02 15.24
CA LYS A 66 -0.20 -16.48 15.36
C LYS A 66 -0.96 -16.91 16.61
N ASN A 67 -1.82 -17.90 16.42
CA ASN A 67 -2.59 -18.50 17.50
C ASN A 67 -1.80 -19.66 18.14
N ASN A 68 -1.27 -19.43 19.34
CA ASN A 68 -0.58 -20.45 20.15
C ASN A 68 -1.54 -21.21 21.09
N ARG A 69 -2.82 -20.84 21.14
CA ARG A 69 -3.85 -21.56 21.90
C ARG A 69 -4.13 -22.91 21.28
N ASP A 70 -4.76 -23.79 22.05
CA ASP A 70 -5.14 -25.14 21.63
C ASP A 70 -6.46 -25.20 20.83
N LYS A 71 -7.18 -24.08 20.74
CA LYS A 71 -8.46 -23.94 20.02
C LYS A 71 -8.36 -22.87 18.93
N GLN A 72 -9.29 -22.92 17.97
CA GLN A 72 -9.48 -21.83 17.01
C GLN A 72 -9.84 -20.54 17.74
N PHE A 73 -9.40 -19.41 17.19
CA PHE A 73 -9.63 -18.10 17.77
C PHE A 73 -10.06 -17.11 16.68
N SER A 74 -11.07 -16.30 16.96
CA SER A 74 -11.58 -15.28 16.04
C SER A 74 -11.32 -13.89 16.61
N PHE A 75 -10.94 -12.94 15.76
CA PHE A 75 -10.70 -11.56 16.16
C PHE A 75 -11.20 -10.58 15.10
N THR A 76 -11.13 -9.31 15.46
CA THR A 76 -11.45 -8.19 14.60
C THR A 76 -10.27 -7.24 14.54
N ASN A 77 -10.19 -6.40 13.51
CA ASN A 77 -9.17 -5.36 13.44
C ASN A 77 -9.18 -4.41 14.65
N ARG A 78 -10.32 -4.25 15.34
CA ARG A 78 -10.44 -3.45 16.58
C ARG A 78 -9.73 -4.07 17.79
N ASP A 79 -9.38 -5.35 17.73
CA ASP A 79 -8.54 -5.99 18.73
C ASP A 79 -7.06 -5.64 18.52
N ILE A 80 -6.71 -5.00 17.40
CA ILE A 80 -5.38 -4.48 17.05
C ILE A 80 -5.43 -2.95 17.18
N THR A 81 -4.84 -2.42 18.24
CA THR A 81 -4.97 -1.01 18.63
C THR A 81 -3.62 -0.37 18.77
N LEU A 82 -3.50 0.90 18.42
CA LEU A 82 -2.27 1.65 18.59
C LEU A 82 -2.46 2.65 19.73
N TYR A 83 -1.49 2.76 20.64
CA TYR A 83 -1.48 3.77 21.70
C TYR A 83 -0.33 4.74 21.46
N ASN A 84 -0.60 6.02 21.62
CA ASN A 84 0.43 7.06 21.54
C ASN A 84 1.19 7.20 22.88
N GLU A 85 2.18 8.09 22.95
CA GLU A 85 2.98 8.32 24.16
C GLU A 85 2.19 8.85 25.37
N LYS A 86 0.95 9.28 25.18
CA LYS A 86 0.03 9.73 26.24
C LYS A 86 -0.95 8.63 26.68
N ASP A 87 -0.73 7.39 26.22
CA ASP A 87 -1.64 6.27 26.39
C ASP A 87 -3.05 6.52 25.79
N GLU A 88 -3.16 7.44 24.83
CA GLU A 88 -4.41 7.68 24.11
C GLU A 88 -4.53 6.67 22.97
N LYS A 89 -5.73 6.09 22.84
CA LYS A 89 -6.03 5.09 21.83
C LYS A 89 -6.17 5.75 20.45
N VAL A 90 -5.48 5.18 19.47
CA VAL A 90 -5.64 5.45 18.03
C VAL A 90 -6.30 4.23 17.40
N GLU A 91 -7.52 4.43 16.89
CA GLU A 91 -8.29 3.37 16.25
C GLU A 91 -7.78 3.12 14.82
N PRO A 92 -7.84 1.88 14.33
CA PRO A 92 -7.50 1.59 12.94
C PRO A 92 -8.53 2.18 11.99
N ILE A 93 -8.05 2.70 10.86
CA ILE A 93 -8.87 3.18 9.75
C ILE A 93 -9.42 1.99 8.98
N GLN A 94 -10.71 2.05 8.67
CA GLN A 94 -11.37 0.97 7.96
C GLN A 94 -11.10 1.06 6.46
N MET A 95 -10.22 0.18 5.99
CA MET A 95 -9.89 0.03 4.57
C MET A 95 -10.78 -1.04 3.96
N TYR A 96 -11.52 -0.69 2.90
CA TYR A 96 -12.25 -1.65 2.07
C TYR A 96 -11.69 -1.64 0.66
N GLU A 97 -11.06 -2.75 0.26
CA GLU A 97 -10.75 -3.00 -1.15
C GLU A 97 -11.25 -4.37 -1.56
N SER A 98 -12.02 -4.38 -2.65
CA SER A 98 -12.67 -5.57 -3.20
C SER A 98 -11.83 -6.28 -4.26
N ASP A 99 -10.70 -5.70 -4.67
CA ASP A 99 -9.93 -6.06 -5.88
C ASP A 99 -8.43 -6.28 -5.63
N SER A 100 -7.91 -5.99 -4.43
CA SER A 100 -6.46 -6.02 -4.24
C SER A 100 -5.92 -7.40 -3.82
N LYS A 101 -4.77 -7.76 -4.41
CA LYS A 101 -3.90 -8.87 -3.98
C LYS A 101 -3.37 -8.69 -2.55
N THR A 102 -3.63 -7.54 -1.95
CA THR A 102 -3.15 -7.22 -0.64
C THR A 102 -4.25 -7.38 0.39
N LYS A 103 -3.94 -8.15 1.42
CA LYS A 103 -4.86 -8.44 2.50
C LYS A 103 -4.79 -7.35 3.57
N PHE A 104 -5.88 -6.61 3.77
CA PHE A 104 -6.10 -5.86 5.00
C PHE A 104 -6.70 -6.77 6.07
N MET A 105 -6.41 -6.51 7.34
CA MET A 105 -7.05 -7.25 8.43
C MET A 105 -8.52 -6.85 8.49
N ASP A 106 -9.40 -7.83 8.28
CA ASP A 106 -10.84 -7.64 8.22
C ASP A 106 -11.52 -8.16 9.49
N TYR A 107 -12.79 -7.81 9.61
CA TYR A 107 -13.68 -8.26 10.64
C TYR A 107 -13.96 -9.77 10.52
N GLY A 108 -13.65 -10.55 11.56
CA GLY A 108 -14.05 -11.95 11.67
C GLY A 108 -13.02 -12.98 11.18
N ASP A 109 -11.77 -12.55 10.94
CA ASP A 109 -10.68 -13.49 10.68
C ASP A 109 -10.57 -14.50 11.83
N SER A 110 -10.44 -15.78 11.47
CA SER A 110 -10.38 -16.88 12.43
C SER A 110 -9.13 -17.72 12.19
N ILE A 111 -8.34 -17.90 13.24
CA ILE A 111 -7.02 -18.55 13.20
C ILE A 111 -7.11 -19.89 13.92
N SER A 112 -6.91 -20.99 13.19
CA SER A 112 -6.80 -22.33 13.80
C SER A 112 -5.55 -22.46 14.67
N LYS A 113 -5.51 -23.46 15.56
CA LYS A 113 -4.36 -23.79 16.41
C LYS A 113 -3.06 -23.85 15.62
N GLY A 114 -2.05 -23.11 16.09
CA GLY A 114 -0.69 -23.09 15.53
C GLY A 114 -0.58 -22.44 14.15
N LYS A 115 -1.66 -21.81 13.65
CA LYS A 115 -1.66 -21.09 12.38
C LYS A 115 -1.46 -19.59 12.60
N SER A 116 -1.11 -18.91 11.53
CA SER A 116 -0.94 -17.46 11.49
C SER A 116 -1.84 -16.84 10.43
N VAL A 117 -2.18 -15.58 10.64
CA VAL A 117 -2.76 -14.70 9.65
C VAL A 117 -1.90 -13.44 9.55
N ALA A 118 -1.70 -12.94 8.35
CA ALA A 118 -0.98 -11.70 8.10
C ALA A 118 -1.81 -10.77 7.22
N GLY A 119 -1.71 -9.48 7.48
CA GLY A 119 -2.47 -8.45 6.78
C GLY A 119 -2.12 -7.05 7.27
N TYR A 120 -2.52 -6.04 6.51
CA TYR A 120 -2.27 -4.65 6.85
C TYR A 120 -3.34 -4.09 7.79
N VAL A 121 -2.90 -3.25 8.72
CA VAL A 121 -3.76 -2.39 9.55
C VAL A 121 -3.26 -0.96 9.40
N VAL A 122 -4.17 0.00 9.21
CA VAL A 122 -3.81 1.39 8.88
C VAL A 122 -4.19 2.31 10.04
N TYR A 123 -3.29 3.21 10.42
CA TYR A 123 -3.50 4.20 11.48
C TYR A 123 -3.09 5.58 11.02
N GLU A 124 -3.78 6.61 11.52
CA GLU A 124 -3.27 7.99 11.49
C GLU A 124 -2.15 8.13 12.54
N VAL A 125 -1.00 8.67 12.16
CA VAL A 125 0.18 8.79 13.02
C VAL A 125 0.89 10.13 12.85
N ASP A 126 1.57 10.57 13.90
CA ASP A 126 2.67 11.53 13.79
C ASP A 126 3.96 10.76 13.48
N LYS A 127 4.65 11.16 12.42
CA LYS A 127 5.89 10.53 11.93
C LYS A 127 7.01 10.50 12.96
N ASN A 128 7.04 11.45 13.89
CA ASN A 128 8.12 11.62 14.86
C ASN A 128 7.78 11.09 16.26
N ALA A 129 6.55 10.66 16.50
CA ALA A 129 6.11 10.12 17.79
C ALA A 129 6.44 8.63 17.92
N LYS A 130 6.44 8.12 19.15
CA LYS A 130 6.50 6.67 19.42
C LYS A 130 5.11 6.14 19.75
N TYR A 131 4.89 4.87 19.40
CA TYR A 131 3.62 4.19 19.62
C TYR A 131 3.84 2.79 20.19
N GLU A 132 2.78 2.23 20.76
CA GLU A 132 2.70 0.82 21.14
C GLU A 132 1.49 0.17 20.46
N LEU A 133 1.75 -0.85 19.64
CA LEU A 133 0.73 -1.67 19.00
C LEU A 133 0.35 -2.80 19.96
N HIS A 134 -0.92 -2.86 20.33
CA HIS A 134 -1.49 -3.85 21.21
C HIS A 134 -2.41 -4.78 20.44
N PHE A 135 -2.24 -6.07 20.66
CA PHE A 135 -3.22 -7.09 20.32
C PHE A 135 -3.89 -7.59 21.61
N ALA A 136 -5.08 -7.10 21.89
CA ALA A 136 -5.79 -7.33 23.14
C ALA A 136 -7.22 -7.80 22.89
N PRO A 137 -7.41 -9.03 22.38
CA PRO A 137 -8.74 -9.54 22.11
C PRO A 137 -9.53 -9.71 23.42
N SER A 138 -10.74 -9.16 23.46
CA SER A 138 -11.55 -9.09 24.70
C SER A 138 -13.01 -9.53 24.56
N PHE A 139 -13.50 -9.70 23.33
CA PHE A 139 -14.93 -9.87 23.07
C PHE A 139 -15.46 -11.30 23.23
N TYR A 140 -14.61 -12.32 23.13
CA TYR A 140 -15.08 -13.71 23.10
C TYR A 140 -15.04 -14.40 24.48
N GLU A 141 -16.07 -15.19 24.79
CA GLU A 141 -16.25 -15.83 26.10
C GLU A 141 -15.11 -16.81 26.46
N ASP A 142 -14.52 -17.45 25.45
CA ASP A 142 -13.37 -18.36 25.58
C ASP A 142 -12.08 -17.63 26.02
N ILE A 143 -12.00 -16.32 25.83
CA ILE A 143 -10.95 -15.44 26.36
C ILE A 143 -11.23 -15.10 27.82
N LYS A 144 -12.50 -14.92 28.21
CA LYS A 144 -12.90 -14.63 29.60
C LYS A 144 -12.64 -15.81 30.54
N GLU A 145 -12.79 -17.05 30.07
CA GLU A 145 -12.50 -18.24 30.88
C GLU A 145 -11.01 -18.46 31.19
N THR A 146 -10.10 -17.87 30.41
CA THR A 146 -8.64 -17.94 30.62
C THR A 146 -8.05 -16.70 31.29
N SER A 147 -8.90 -15.80 31.79
CA SER A 147 -8.65 -14.45 32.33
C SER A 147 -7.61 -14.30 33.46
N ASN A 148 -7.05 -15.40 33.97
CA ASN A 148 -5.89 -15.33 34.88
C ASN A 148 -4.56 -15.05 34.16
N LYS A 149 -4.55 -14.98 32.82
CA LYS A 149 -3.36 -14.69 32.00
C LYS A 149 -3.64 -13.48 31.11
N ASN A 150 -2.75 -12.49 31.16
CA ASN A 150 -2.84 -11.29 30.32
C ASN A 150 -2.73 -11.68 28.83
N ASN A 151 -3.82 -11.52 28.09
CA ASN A 151 -3.91 -11.81 26.66
C ASN A 151 -3.31 -10.73 25.76
N ASP A 152 -2.99 -9.57 26.33
CA ASP A 152 -2.38 -8.46 25.65
C ASP A 152 -0.95 -8.79 25.21
N VAL A 153 -0.66 -8.54 23.95
CA VAL A 153 0.67 -8.58 23.35
C VAL A 153 0.97 -7.20 22.80
N ALA A 154 2.04 -6.58 23.28
CA ALA A 154 2.39 -5.21 22.96
C ALA A 154 3.74 -5.12 22.25
N ILE A 155 3.82 -4.31 21.20
CA ILE A 155 4.99 -4.11 20.34
C ILE A 155 5.21 -2.61 20.16
N LYS A 156 6.44 -2.14 20.41
CA LYS A 156 6.80 -0.74 20.12
C LYS A 156 6.84 -0.50 18.62
N VAL A 157 6.18 0.56 18.18
CA VAL A 157 6.14 1.02 16.79
C VAL A 157 6.77 2.41 16.72
N ASP A 158 7.63 2.57 15.72
CA ASP A 158 8.36 3.81 15.46
C ASP A 158 8.16 4.20 13.99
N PRO A 159 7.18 5.08 13.69
CA PRO A 159 6.86 5.50 12.34
C PRO A 159 8.07 6.05 11.56
N SER A 160 9.03 6.69 12.23
CA SER A 160 10.20 7.28 11.56
C SER A 160 11.15 6.25 10.95
N LYS A 161 10.93 4.95 11.20
CA LYS A 161 11.71 3.86 10.61
C LYS A 161 11.22 3.45 9.23
N TYR A 162 10.03 3.89 8.83
CA TYR A 162 9.44 3.56 7.53
C TYR A 162 9.65 4.72 6.57
N GLU A 163 10.05 4.41 5.34
CA GLU A 163 10.23 5.43 4.31
C GLU A 163 8.87 5.97 3.84
N ASP A 164 8.79 7.29 3.66
CA ASP A 164 7.61 7.95 3.11
C ASP A 164 7.89 8.44 1.68
N HIS A 165 7.24 7.79 0.72
CA HIS A 165 7.34 8.11 -0.70
C HIS A 165 6.08 8.80 -1.25
N ILE A 166 5.15 9.26 -0.41
CA ILE A 166 3.88 9.84 -0.86
C ILE A 166 4.13 11.10 -1.72
N ASP A 167 5.01 12.00 -1.28
CA ASP A 167 5.31 13.23 -2.02
C ASP A 167 6.09 12.95 -3.31
N GLU A 168 7.00 11.97 -3.28
CA GLU A 168 7.70 11.49 -4.49
C GLU A 168 6.70 10.92 -5.51
N ALA A 169 5.73 10.11 -5.05
CA ALA A 169 4.69 9.55 -5.89
C ALA A 169 3.77 10.64 -6.47
N LYS A 170 3.38 11.63 -5.67
CA LYS A 170 2.61 12.81 -6.14
C LYS A 170 3.37 13.58 -7.22
N GLU A 171 4.66 13.82 -7.03
CA GLU A 171 5.50 14.53 -8.00
C GLU A 171 5.69 13.74 -9.29
N VAL A 172 5.88 12.41 -9.21
CA VAL A 172 5.98 11.54 -10.39
C VAL A 172 4.67 11.55 -11.17
N MET A 173 3.52 11.43 -10.49
CA MET A 173 2.20 11.49 -11.12
C MET A 173 1.96 12.84 -11.79
N LYS A 174 2.32 13.93 -11.11
CA LYS A 174 2.22 15.29 -11.66
C LYS A 174 3.04 15.43 -12.94
N LYS A 175 4.32 15.03 -12.91
CA LYS A 175 5.20 15.07 -14.10
C LYS A 175 4.65 14.22 -15.24
N TYR A 176 4.10 13.05 -14.95
CA TYR A 176 3.46 12.20 -15.95
C TYR A 176 2.26 12.91 -16.59
N VAL A 177 1.34 13.45 -15.78
CA VAL A 177 0.17 14.16 -16.30
C VAL A 177 0.58 15.36 -17.13
N ASP A 178 1.57 16.11 -16.67
CA ASP A 178 2.07 17.27 -17.39
C ASP A 178 2.65 16.86 -18.75
N ALA A 179 3.43 15.78 -18.79
CA ALA A 179 4.06 15.34 -20.03
C ALA A 179 3.07 14.72 -21.03
N VAL A 180 2.10 13.92 -20.55
CA VAL A 180 1.12 13.23 -21.41
C VAL A 180 -0.03 14.14 -21.82
N TYR A 181 -0.56 14.95 -20.90
CA TYR A 181 -1.80 15.70 -21.09
C TYR A 181 -1.62 17.22 -21.16
N LEU A 182 -0.52 17.80 -20.66
CA LEU A 182 -0.32 19.26 -20.57
C LEU A 182 1.04 19.74 -21.10
N ASP A 183 1.24 19.64 -22.41
CA ASP A 183 2.36 20.25 -23.18
C ASP A 183 3.68 20.35 -22.40
N GLY A 184 4.21 19.21 -21.91
CA GLY A 184 5.23 19.13 -20.86
C GLY A 184 6.37 20.16 -20.88
N GLU A 185 6.80 20.66 -22.04
CA GLU A 185 7.82 21.72 -22.17
C GLU A 185 7.35 23.12 -21.69
N ASN A 186 6.05 23.45 -21.80
CA ASN A 186 5.49 24.77 -21.50
C ASN A 186 4.74 24.86 -20.16
N SER A 187 4.48 23.74 -19.48
CA SER A 187 3.84 23.69 -18.15
C SER A 187 4.82 23.88 -16.99
N GLY A 188 6.12 24.03 -17.26
CA GLY A 188 7.17 24.23 -16.25
C GLY A 188 7.66 22.93 -15.58
N GLY A 189 7.22 21.76 -16.04
CA GLY A 189 7.56 20.45 -15.48
C GLY A 189 8.39 19.52 -16.37
N GLY A 190 8.50 19.78 -17.67
CA GLY A 190 9.08 18.84 -18.63
C GLY A 190 10.52 19.15 -19.02
N THR A 191 11.44 18.31 -18.55
CA THR A 191 12.62 17.88 -19.32
C THR A 191 13.32 16.66 -18.71
N LYS A 192 12.96 16.23 -17.49
CA LYS A 192 13.53 15.03 -16.88
C LYS A 192 12.46 14.16 -16.20
N LEU A 193 11.75 13.38 -17.02
CA LEU A 193 11.44 12.01 -16.64
C LEU A 193 12.29 11.14 -17.59
N SER A 194 13.60 11.08 -17.33
CA SER A 194 14.46 10.21 -18.10
C SER A 194 14.00 8.79 -17.86
N THR A 195 13.74 8.04 -18.93
CA THR A 195 13.44 6.60 -18.97
C THR A 195 14.54 5.72 -18.35
N ALA A 196 15.58 6.34 -17.78
CA ALA A 196 16.72 5.73 -17.12
C ALA A 196 16.75 5.96 -15.58
N ASP A 197 15.93 6.88 -15.03
CA ASP A 197 15.83 7.11 -13.58
C ASP A 197 14.81 6.11 -12.98
N ASN A 198 15.22 4.85 -12.99
CA ASN A 198 14.44 3.63 -12.84
C ASN A 198 13.96 3.34 -11.39
N LYS A 199 13.49 4.34 -10.63
CA LYS A 199 13.07 4.14 -9.23
C LYS A 199 11.56 4.23 -8.96
N ALA A 200 10.80 5.01 -9.74
CA ALA A 200 9.37 5.18 -9.53
C ALA A 200 8.58 4.87 -10.81
N LYS A 201 7.62 3.94 -10.71
CA LYS A 201 6.70 3.58 -11.80
C LYS A 201 5.27 3.95 -11.41
N VAL A 202 4.51 4.53 -12.33
CA VAL A 202 3.07 4.71 -12.16
C VAL A 202 2.41 3.38 -12.54
N VAL A 203 1.74 2.75 -11.57
CA VAL A 203 1.04 1.49 -11.79
C VAL A 203 -0.45 1.77 -11.77
N ALA A 204 -1.17 1.31 -12.79
CA ALA A 204 -2.63 1.33 -12.78
C ALA A 204 -3.14 0.41 -11.66
N LEU A 205 -3.97 0.93 -10.76
CA LEU A 205 -4.75 0.07 -9.89
C LEU A 205 -5.79 -0.63 -10.77
N ALA A 206 -5.64 -1.94 -10.96
CA ALA A 206 -6.58 -2.73 -11.74
C ALA A 206 -7.91 -2.79 -10.99
N ASP A 207 -8.90 -2.00 -11.44
CA ASP A 207 -10.30 -2.26 -11.12
C ASP A 207 -10.66 -3.60 -11.81
N ASP A 208 -10.69 -4.71 -11.06
CA ASP A 208 -11.09 -6.03 -11.55
C ASP A 208 -12.58 -6.08 -12.01
N LYS A 209 -13.32 -4.98 -11.86
CA LYS A 209 -14.48 -4.74 -12.70
C LYS A 209 -13.98 -4.35 -14.08
N LYS A 210 -13.81 -5.36 -14.92
CA LYS A 210 -13.91 -5.32 -16.39
C LYS A 210 -14.67 -4.07 -16.87
N SER A 211 -13.98 -2.94 -16.94
CA SER A 211 -14.46 -1.80 -17.70
C SER A 211 -14.29 -2.27 -19.12
N SER A 212 -15.39 -2.71 -19.71
CA SER A 212 -15.50 -3.10 -21.11
C SER A 212 -15.32 -1.90 -22.05
N ASP A 213 -14.48 -0.95 -21.68
CA ASP A 213 -14.22 0.27 -22.40
C ASP A 213 -12.74 0.61 -22.18
N ASN A 214 -11.89 0.15 -23.12
CA ASN A 214 -10.54 0.60 -23.47
C ASN A 214 -9.86 1.62 -22.53
N GLY A 215 -9.78 1.30 -21.24
CA GLY A 215 -9.14 2.13 -20.23
C GLY A 215 -7.67 2.26 -20.60
N ALA A 216 -7.15 3.48 -20.59
CA ALA A 216 -5.76 3.72 -20.94
C ALA A 216 -4.86 2.88 -20.03
N GLU A 217 -4.16 1.89 -20.60
CA GLU A 217 -3.10 1.19 -19.90
C GLU A 217 -1.95 2.17 -19.73
N PHE A 218 -1.57 2.48 -18.49
CA PHE A 218 -0.40 3.32 -18.23
C PHE A 218 0.86 2.53 -18.59
N THR A 219 1.43 2.80 -19.77
CA THR A 219 2.59 2.04 -20.26
C THR A 219 3.90 2.48 -19.61
N ASN A 220 3.89 3.61 -18.90
CA ASN A 220 5.07 4.35 -18.44
C ASN A 220 5.97 4.80 -19.61
N ASP A 221 5.49 4.75 -20.85
CA ASP A 221 6.09 5.40 -22.01
C ASP A 221 5.28 6.66 -22.34
N VAL A 222 5.73 7.77 -21.76
CA VAL A 222 5.11 9.10 -21.92
C VAL A 222 4.89 9.47 -23.40
N LYS A 223 5.75 9.03 -24.32
CA LYS A 223 5.57 9.32 -25.74
C LYS A 223 4.43 8.50 -26.33
N ALA A 224 4.41 7.19 -26.04
CA ALA A 224 3.33 6.31 -26.50
C ALA A 224 1.97 6.74 -25.90
N ASP A 225 1.94 7.01 -24.60
CA ASP A 225 0.73 7.43 -23.89
C ASP A 225 0.21 8.78 -24.41
N ARG A 226 1.10 9.72 -24.75
CA ARG A 226 0.74 11.01 -25.38
C ARG A 226 0.17 10.82 -26.78
N GLU A 227 0.78 9.96 -27.60
CA GLU A 227 0.28 9.67 -28.95
C GLU A 227 -1.08 8.97 -28.90
N GLU A 228 -1.29 8.03 -27.97
CA GLU A 228 -2.59 7.39 -27.77
C GLU A 228 -3.64 8.41 -27.32
N PHE A 229 -3.30 9.31 -26.40
CA PHE A 229 -4.20 10.38 -25.97
C PHE A 229 -4.61 11.29 -27.14
N ILE A 230 -3.65 11.77 -27.94
CA ILE A 230 -3.92 12.60 -29.11
C ILE A 230 -4.81 11.84 -30.10
N LYS A 231 -4.51 10.57 -30.36
CA LYS A 231 -5.33 9.72 -31.24
C LYS A 231 -6.78 9.63 -30.74
N LYS A 232 -7.01 9.23 -29.48
CA LYS A 232 -8.37 9.15 -28.91
C LYS A 232 -9.09 10.50 -28.93
N PHE A 233 -8.38 11.59 -28.62
CA PHE A 233 -8.93 12.94 -28.68
C PHE A 233 -9.38 13.30 -30.11
N THR A 234 -8.51 13.12 -31.10
CA THR A 234 -8.82 13.45 -32.51
C THR A 234 -9.92 12.57 -33.10
N GLU A 235 -9.97 11.28 -32.77
CA GLU A 235 -11.04 10.37 -33.18
C GLU A 235 -12.39 10.78 -32.60
N SER A 236 -12.42 11.17 -31.32
CA SER A 236 -13.65 11.65 -30.66
C SER A 236 -14.09 13.01 -31.21
N PHE A 237 -13.15 13.96 -31.28
CA PHE A 237 -13.41 15.31 -31.75
C PHE A 237 -13.80 15.35 -33.22
N GLY A 238 -13.13 14.57 -34.07
CA GLY A 238 -13.42 14.45 -35.51
C GLY A 238 -14.84 13.97 -35.80
N LYS A 239 -15.41 13.10 -34.95
CA LYS A 239 -16.81 12.66 -35.05
C LYS A 239 -17.84 13.77 -34.80
N SER A 240 -17.42 14.89 -34.21
CA SER A 240 -18.30 16.03 -33.92
C SER A 240 -18.53 16.93 -35.14
N PHE A 241 -17.81 16.72 -36.25
CA PHE A 241 -17.97 17.49 -37.48
C PHE A 241 -18.87 16.76 -38.48
N TYR A 242 -19.92 17.45 -38.95
CA TYR A 242 -20.90 16.87 -39.88
C TYR A 242 -20.72 17.34 -41.33
N ASN A 243 -20.59 18.66 -41.54
CA ASN A 243 -20.60 19.28 -42.88
C ASN A 243 -19.20 19.46 -43.49
N TYR A 244 -18.20 19.59 -42.62
CA TYR A 244 -16.80 19.68 -42.99
C TYR A 244 -16.10 18.49 -42.35
N LYS A 245 -15.21 17.81 -43.07
CA LYS A 245 -14.47 16.67 -42.55
C LYS A 245 -13.00 17.07 -42.44
N PRO A 246 -12.55 17.53 -41.26
CA PRO A 246 -11.16 17.89 -41.06
C PRO A 246 -10.26 16.70 -41.39
N SER A 247 -9.10 16.96 -41.98
CA SER A 247 -8.05 15.97 -42.16
C SER A 247 -7.40 15.59 -40.82
N ASP A 248 -6.72 14.44 -40.78
CA ASP A 248 -5.99 14.01 -39.59
C ASP A 248 -4.93 15.04 -39.15
N SER A 249 -4.31 15.73 -40.11
CA SER A 249 -3.34 16.81 -39.84
C SER A 249 -3.99 18.03 -39.19
N GLU A 250 -5.19 18.43 -39.64
CA GLU A 250 -5.94 19.55 -39.06
C GLU A 250 -6.43 19.21 -37.64
N LEU A 251 -6.93 17.99 -37.42
CA LEU A 251 -7.33 17.51 -36.10
C LEU A 251 -6.14 17.45 -35.14
N ARG A 252 -5.00 16.95 -35.61
CA ARG A 252 -3.78 16.89 -34.79
C ARG A 252 -3.27 18.28 -34.44
N THR A 253 -3.19 19.19 -35.41
CA THR A 253 -2.78 20.58 -35.18
C THR A 253 -3.68 21.26 -34.15
N PHE A 254 -4.99 21.03 -34.24
CA PHE A 254 -5.93 21.52 -33.25
C PHE A 254 -5.70 20.88 -31.87
N ALA A 255 -5.54 19.56 -31.78
CA ALA A 255 -5.30 18.86 -30.53
C ALA A 255 -4.04 19.36 -29.82
N GLU A 256 -2.92 19.52 -30.55
CA GLU A 256 -1.67 20.05 -30.00
C GLU A 256 -1.82 21.51 -29.55
N GLY A 257 -2.50 22.34 -30.34
CA GLY A 257 -2.81 23.73 -29.97
C GLY A 257 -3.71 23.82 -28.73
N TYR A 258 -4.70 22.93 -28.62
CA TYR A 258 -5.61 22.82 -27.47
C TYR A 258 -4.86 22.40 -26.21
N ILE A 259 -4.02 21.36 -26.29
CA ILE A 259 -3.16 20.90 -25.19
C ILE A 259 -2.25 22.03 -24.71
N LYS A 260 -1.60 22.75 -25.63
CA LYS A 260 -0.73 23.90 -25.32
C LYS A 260 -1.47 25.09 -24.69
N ALA A 261 -2.68 25.37 -25.16
CA ALA A 261 -3.52 26.42 -24.56
C ALA A 261 -3.98 26.02 -23.15
N ASN A 262 -4.33 24.75 -22.96
CA ASN A 262 -4.74 24.20 -21.67
C ASN A 262 -3.60 24.13 -20.67
N ALA A 263 -2.37 23.82 -21.08
CA ALA A 263 -1.20 23.84 -20.19
C ALA A 263 -1.03 25.19 -19.44
N LYS A 264 -1.53 26.31 -20.02
CA LYS A 264 -1.47 27.65 -19.41
C LYS A 264 -2.68 28.01 -18.56
N ARG A 265 -3.78 27.28 -18.68
CA ARG A 265 -5.10 27.63 -18.10
C ARG A 265 -5.64 26.58 -17.14
N ALA A 266 -5.21 25.33 -17.29
CA ALA A 266 -5.65 24.22 -16.48
C ALA A 266 -5.19 24.44 -15.05
N LYS A 267 -6.15 24.34 -14.13
CA LYS A 267 -5.86 24.06 -12.72
C LYS A 267 -6.11 22.56 -12.56
N VAL A 268 -5.04 21.78 -12.58
CA VAL A 268 -5.15 20.34 -12.32
C VAL A 268 -5.09 20.14 -10.81
N GLU A 269 -6.19 19.63 -10.27
CA GLU A 269 -6.22 19.11 -8.92
C GLU A 269 -5.93 17.62 -8.99
N TYR A 270 -4.79 17.21 -8.44
CA TYR A 270 -4.39 15.81 -8.42
C TYR A 270 -4.96 15.14 -7.19
N LYS A 271 -5.95 14.26 -7.38
CA LYS A 271 -6.37 13.31 -6.34
C LYS A 271 -5.60 12.01 -6.56
N VAL A 272 -4.46 11.88 -5.91
CA VAL A 272 -3.68 10.64 -5.92
C VAL A 272 -4.39 9.65 -4.98
N LYS A 273 -5.02 8.63 -5.54
CA LYS A 273 -5.46 7.45 -4.78
C LYS A 273 -4.23 6.55 -4.62
N LEU A 274 -3.48 6.73 -3.53
CA LEU A 274 -2.32 5.88 -3.26
C LEU A 274 -2.77 4.69 -2.42
N ILE A 275 -3.31 3.69 -3.10
CA ILE A 275 -3.36 2.34 -2.54
C ILE A 275 -2.39 1.53 -3.41
N TYR A 276 -1.32 1.02 -2.81
CA TYR A 276 -0.19 0.31 -3.44
C TYR A 276 0.72 1.13 -4.36
N LEU A 277 1.77 1.71 -3.75
CA LEU A 277 3.06 1.72 -4.42
C LEU A 277 3.78 0.42 -4.04
N ILE A 278 3.66 -0.63 -4.88
CA ILE A 278 4.66 -1.71 -4.86
C ILE A 278 5.95 -1.07 -5.40
N MET A 279 6.71 -0.42 -4.53
CA MET A 279 8.13 -0.25 -4.77
C MET A 279 8.76 -1.63 -4.60
N GLN A 280 8.74 -2.43 -5.67
CA GLN A 280 9.78 -3.44 -5.86
C GLN A 280 11.10 -2.69 -6.04
N LEU A 281 11.68 -2.25 -4.94
CA LEU A 281 13.11 -1.99 -4.84
C LEU A 281 13.79 -3.35 -4.93
N SER A 282 14.04 -3.82 -6.15
CA SER A 282 15.09 -4.81 -6.35
C SER A 282 16.41 -4.11 -6.03
N MET A 283 16.98 -4.39 -4.86
CA MET A 283 18.43 -4.25 -4.64
C MET A 283 19.19 -5.25 -5.53
#